data_AF-A0A3C0MHR0-F1
#
_entry.id   AF-A0A3C0MHR0-F1
#
_cell.length_a   1.000
_cell.length_b   1.000
_cell.length_c   1.000
_cell.angle_alpha   90.00
_cell.angle_beta   90.00
_cell.angle_gamma   90.00
#
_symmetry.space_group_name_H-M   'P 1'
#
loop_
_entity.id
_entity.type
_entity.pdbx_description
1 polymer ?
#
loop_
_entity_poly.entity_id
_entity_poly.type
_entity_poly.pdbx_seq_one_letter_code
_entity_poly.pdbx_strand_id
1 'polypeptide(L)'
;VAQIKAQTGAPKVRIVAHSMGGIVTRIYLKNEGGAAEVSNVVFHGTPHLGAAQVMRTADRGWGTLPNWFAGGEDVIRDTLFSWPAAYELIPLKTCCAVSTGPQRSTFLDMTRVSDWAKLKWLPARYRTPTGLAFIERMIRNSLAARAIMEQPLPPG
;
A
#
# COMPACT_ATOMS: atom_id res chain seq x y z
N VAL A 1 -17.62 14.79 5.44
CA VAL A 1 -18.12 15.63 4.33
C VAL A 1 -19.36 16.45 4.72
N ALA A 2 -20.38 15.85 5.34
CA ALA A 2 -21.61 16.55 5.77
C ALA A 2 -21.36 17.84 6.58
N GLN A 3 -20.48 17.79 7.58
CA GLN A 3 -20.13 18.98 8.38
C GLN A 3 -19.58 20.13 7.54
N ILE A 4 -18.69 19.85 6.58
CA ILE A 4 -18.11 20.88 5.70
C ILE A 4 -19.20 21.49 4.81
N LYS A 5 -20.08 20.67 4.23
CA LYS A 5 -21.22 21.16 3.42
C LYS A 5 -22.15 22.06 4.23
N ALA A 6 -22.44 21.69 5.49
CA ALA A 6 -23.26 22.51 6.39
C ALA A 6 -22.59 23.85 6.72
N GLN A 7 -21.27 23.87 6.91
CA GLN A 7 -20.51 25.09 7.21
C GLN A 7 -20.39 26.04 6.02
N THR A 8 -20.22 25.50 4.80
CA THR A 8 -19.99 26.33 3.61
C THR A 8 -21.25 26.59 2.77
N GLY A 9 -22.35 25.89 3.04
CA GLY A 9 -23.55 25.89 2.20
C GLY A 9 -23.35 25.23 0.82
N ALA A 10 -22.22 24.57 0.59
CA ALA A 10 -21.90 23.99 -0.72
C ALA A 10 -22.60 22.62 -0.90
N PRO A 11 -23.17 22.32 -2.09
CA PRO A 11 -23.86 21.06 -2.34
C PRO A 11 -22.91 19.86 -2.44
N LYS A 12 -21.64 20.09 -2.79
CA LYS A 12 -20.57 19.08 -2.86
C LYS A 12 -19.26 19.69 -2.36
N VAL A 13 -18.31 18.83 -1.98
CA VAL A 13 -16.95 19.25 -1.57
C VAL A 13 -15.90 18.94 -2.64
N ARG A 14 -14.74 19.59 -2.55
CA ARG A 14 -13.55 19.23 -3.31
C ARG A 14 -12.52 18.62 -2.38
N ILE A 15 -11.84 17.56 -2.82
CA ILE A 15 -10.82 16.85 -2.03
C ILE A 15 -9.45 17.10 -2.65
N VAL A 16 -8.47 17.46 -1.82
CA VAL A 16 -7.05 17.39 -2.17
C VAL A 16 -6.46 16.23 -1.40
N ALA A 17 -6.09 15.18 -2.10
CA ALA A 17 -5.63 13.93 -1.50
C ALA A 17 -4.13 13.75 -1.72
N HIS A 18 -3.38 13.62 -0.62
CA HIS A 18 -1.94 13.38 -0.65
C HIS A 18 -1.61 11.91 -0.40
N SER A 19 -0.64 11.36 -1.13
CA SER A 19 -0.09 10.01 -0.88
C SER A 19 -1.21 8.96 -0.83
N MET A 20 -1.20 8.07 0.17
CA MET A 20 -2.23 7.05 0.40
C MET A 20 -3.63 7.60 0.64
N GLY A 21 -3.76 8.88 1.03
CA GLY A 21 -5.06 9.56 1.11
C GLY A 21 -5.81 9.56 -0.22
N GLY A 22 -5.10 9.47 -1.35
CA GLY A 22 -5.72 9.29 -2.66
C GLY A 22 -6.34 7.91 -2.86
N ILE A 23 -5.74 6.85 -2.31
CA ILE A 23 -6.32 5.50 -2.33
C ILE A 23 -7.62 5.49 -1.51
N VAL A 24 -7.57 6.04 -0.29
CA VAL A 24 -8.74 6.19 0.59
C VAL A 24 -9.84 7.00 -0.10
N THR A 25 -9.48 8.09 -0.77
CA THR A 25 -10.44 8.92 -1.50
C THR A 25 -11.13 8.13 -2.61
N ARG A 26 -10.40 7.26 -3.34
CA ARG A 26 -11.00 6.45 -4.40
C ARG A 26 -11.95 5.39 -3.87
N ILE A 27 -11.62 4.76 -2.75
CA ILE A 27 -12.54 3.86 -2.04
C ILE A 27 -13.81 4.62 -1.63
N TYR A 28 -13.65 5.81 -1.03
CA TYR A 28 -14.79 6.65 -0.63
C TYR A 28 -15.70 6.99 -1.81
N LEU A 29 -15.13 7.41 -2.95
CA LEU A 29 -15.89 7.76 -4.15
C LEU A 29 -16.62 6.55 -4.76
N LYS A 30 -16.01 5.36 -4.74
CA LYS A 30 -16.50 4.17 -5.44
C LYS A 30 -17.48 3.33 -4.60
N ASN A 31 -17.23 3.20 -3.31
CA ASN A 31 -17.90 2.21 -2.46
C ASN A 31 -18.73 2.84 -1.35
N GLU A 32 -18.42 4.06 -0.93
CA GLU A 32 -19.00 4.68 0.27
C GLU A 32 -19.91 5.88 -0.08
N GLY A 33 -20.42 5.93 -1.31
CA GLY A 33 -21.34 6.99 -1.78
C GLY A 33 -20.69 8.35 -2.05
N GLY A 34 -19.36 8.46 -1.97
CA GLY A 34 -18.65 9.73 -2.12
C GLY A 34 -18.84 10.41 -3.48
N ALA A 35 -19.21 9.68 -4.54
CA ALA A 35 -19.50 10.25 -5.85
C ALA A 35 -20.64 11.29 -5.82
N ALA A 36 -21.65 11.10 -4.97
CA ALA A 36 -22.75 12.05 -4.80
C ALA A 36 -22.30 13.33 -4.04
N GLU A 37 -21.22 13.23 -3.27
CA GLU A 37 -20.82 14.23 -2.28
C GLU A 37 -19.63 15.09 -2.72
N VAL A 38 -18.87 14.63 -3.73
CA VAL A 38 -17.60 15.24 -4.16
C VAL A 38 -17.70 15.71 -5.59
N SER A 39 -17.34 16.97 -5.85
CA SER A 39 -17.36 17.55 -7.20
C SER A 39 -16.03 17.37 -7.94
N ASN A 40 -14.91 17.51 -7.24
CA ASN A 40 -13.57 17.38 -7.82
C ASN A 40 -12.60 16.77 -6.82
N VAL A 41 -11.60 16.04 -7.35
CA VAL A 41 -10.47 15.55 -6.56
C VAL A 41 -9.15 15.92 -7.24
N VAL A 42 -8.21 16.43 -6.46
CA VAL A 42 -6.81 16.60 -6.86
C VAL A 42 -5.97 15.56 -6.13
N PHE A 43 -5.27 14.72 -6.88
CA PHE A 43 -4.34 13.75 -6.32
C PHE A 43 -2.92 14.31 -6.35
N HIS A 44 -2.22 14.24 -5.23
CA HIS A 44 -0.84 14.70 -5.12
C HIS A 44 0.06 13.59 -4.55
N GLY A 45 0.87 12.99 -5.42
CA GLY A 45 1.79 11.92 -5.04
C GLY A 45 1.09 10.61 -4.65
N THR A 46 -0.14 10.38 -5.12
CA THR A 46 -0.88 9.15 -4.81
C THR A 46 -0.25 7.94 -5.52
N PRO A 47 0.11 6.87 -4.79
CA PRO A 47 0.78 5.71 -5.38
C PRO A 47 -0.24 4.77 -6.04
N HIS A 48 -0.80 5.18 -7.19
CA HIS A 48 -1.85 4.43 -7.89
C HIS A 48 -1.44 2.98 -8.27
N LEU A 49 -0.14 2.73 -8.44
CA LEU A 49 0.42 1.43 -8.82
C LEU A 49 1.20 0.76 -7.68
N GLY A 50 1.14 1.31 -6.47
CA GLY A 50 2.04 1.00 -5.36
C GLY A 50 3.27 1.90 -5.34
N ALA A 51 4.12 1.70 -4.35
CA ALA A 51 5.33 2.48 -4.09
C ALA A 51 6.52 1.54 -3.83
N ALA A 52 7.49 1.51 -4.74
CA ALA A 52 8.72 0.71 -4.58
C ALA A 52 9.50 1.04 -3.29
N GLN A 53 9.28 2.24 -2.73
CA GLN A 53 9.82 2.66 -1.44
C GLN A 53 9.45 1.69 -0.31
N VAL A 54 8.28 1.06 -0.32
CA VAL A 54 7.91 0.08 0.73
C VAL A 54 8.86 -1.12 0.73
N MET A 55 9.27 -1.57 -0.46
CA MET A 55 10.23 -2.67 -0.62
C MET A 55 11.63 -2.26 -0.17
N ARG A 56 12.04 -1.02 -0.46
CA ARG A 56 13.32 -0.47 0.03
C ARG A 56 13.34 -0.36 1.55
N THR A 57 12.23 0.07 2.17
CA THR A 57 12.12 0.16 3.62
C THR A 57 12.14 -1.23 4.26
N ALA A 58 11.51 -2.22 3.64
CA ALA A 58 11.61 -3.61 4.11
C ALA A 58 13.04 -4.15 4.04
N ASP A 59 13.75 -3.86 2.93
CA ASP A 59 15.12 -4.31 2.71
C ASP A 59 16.13 -3.63 3.66
N ARG A 60 16.11 -2.30 3.74
CA ARG A 60 17.18 -1.48 4.39
C ARG A 60 16.72 -0.60 5.55
N GLY A 61 15.44 -0.65 5.92
CA GLY A 61 14.86 0.27 6.89
C GLY A 61 14.86 1.74 6.42
N TRP A 62 15.04 2.65 7.36
CA TRP A 62 15.10 4.11 7.15
C TRP A 62 16.54 4.67 7.09
N GLY A 63 17.55 3.80 7.05
CA GLY A 63 18.96 4.17 7.01
C GLY A 63 19.65 4.03 8.38
N THR A 64 20.98 4.08 8.40
CA THR A 64 21.78 3.62 9.55
C THR A 64 21.44 4.29 10.89
N LEU A 65 21.42 5.62 10.94
CA LEU A 65 21.11 6.36 12.17
C LEU A 65 19.63 6.23 12.57
N PRO A 66 18.65 6.44 11.68
CA PRO A 66 17.24 6.19 11.98
C PRO A 66 16.93 4.75 12.41
N ASN A 67 17.57 3.74 11.81
CA ASN A 67 17.40 2.34 12.17
C ASN A 67 17.83 2.09 13.61
N TRP A 68 18.97 2.65 14.04
CA TRP A 68 19.45 2.52 15.41
C TRP A 68 18.46 3.11 16.42
N PHE A 69 17.94 4.31 16.16
CA PHE A 69 16.91 4.93 17.02
C PHE A 69 15.59 4.14 17.05
N ALA A 70 15.23 3.47 15.96
CA ALA A 70 14.02 2.67 15.85
C ALA A 70 14.13 1.25 16.46
N GLY A 71 15.28 0.88 17.03
CA GLY A 71 15.51 -0.46 17.60
C GLY A 71 16.02 -1.50 16.59
N GLY A 72 16.50 -1.05 15.43
CA GLY A 72 17.07 -1.90 14.38
C GLY A 72 16.11 -2.18 13.22
N GLU A 73 16.64 -2.79 12.15
CA GLU A 73 15.86 -3.11 10.95
C GLU A 73 14.73 -4.11 11.23
N ASP A 74 14.92 -5.04 12.16
CA ASP A 74 13.91 -6.05 12.47
C ASP A 74 12.67 -5.44 13.13
N VAL A 75 12.85 -4.47 14.03
CA VAL A 75 11.73 -3.71 14.63
C VAL A 75 11.00 -2.91 13.55
N ILE A 76 11.74 -2.30 12.62
CA ILE A 76 11.14 -1.57 11.49
C ILE A 76 10.34 -2.51 10.60
N ARG A 77 10.89 -3.68 10.24
CA ARG A 77 10.19 -4.68 9.41
C ARG A 77 8.96 -5.22 10.12
N ASP A 78 9.06 -5.54 11.40
CA ASP A 78 7.94 -6.03 12.18
C ASP A 78 6.81 -5.01 12.31
N THR A 79 7.18 -3.74 12.48
CA THR A 79 6.25 -2.62 12.47
C THR A 79 5.61 -2.46 11.09
N LEU A 80 6.42 -2.41 10.03
CA LEU A 80 5.98 -2.22 8.65
C LEU A 80 4.96 -3.29 8.24
N PHE A 81 5.28 -4.58 8.46
CA PHE A 81 4.41 -5.69 8.08
C PHE A 81 3.21 -5.89 9.00
N SER A 82 3.12 -5.15 10.11
CA SER A 82 1.92 -5.13 10.95
C SER A 82 0.81 -4.26 10.36
N TRP A 83 1.15 -3.33 9.47
CA TRP A 83 0.21 -2.38 8.89
C TRP A 83 -0.40 -2.90 7.59
N PRO A 84 -1.75 -2.92 7.44
CA PRO A 84 -2.40 -3.26 6.17
C PRO A 84 -1.92 -2.38 5.00
N ALA A 85 -1.71 -1.09 5.26
CA ALA A 85 -1.21 -0.11 4.30
C ALA A 85 0.10 -0.52 3.62
N ALA A 86 0.99 -1.25 4.31
CA ALA A 86 2.24 -1.70 3.70
C ALA A 86 1.97 -2.63 2.52
N TYR A 87 0.99 -3.53 2.64
CA TYR A 87 0.63 -4.48 1.59
C TYR A 87 -0.08 -3.80 0.42
N GLU A 88 -0.93 -2.80 0.69
CA GLU A 88 -1.60 -2.00 -0.34
C GLU A 88 -0.62 -1.19 -1.19
N LEU A 89 0.50 -0.78 -0.59
CA LEU A 89 1.57 -0.05 -1.26
C LEU A 89 2.57 -0.95 -1.99
N ILE A 90 2.55 -2.27 -1.78
CA ILE A 90 3.46 -3.16 -2.50
C ILE A 90 3.11 -3.16 -3.99
N PRO A 91 4.11 -3.00 -4.88
CA PRO A 91 3.92 -3.26 -6.30
C PRO A 91 3.58 -4.75 -6.54
N LEU A 92 2.33 -5.03 -6.94
CA LEU A 92 1.83 -6.41 -7.08
C LEU A 92 1.97 -7.02 -8.48
N LYS A 93 2.31 -6.23 -9.52
CA LYS A 93 2.61 -6.74 -10.87
C LYS A 93 4.12 -6.92 -11.06
N THR A 94 4.51 -7.73 -12.05
CA THR A 94 5.89 -8.13 -12.43
C THR A 94 6.87 -6.95 -12.58
N CYS A 95 7.33 -6.42 -11.45
CA CYS A 95 8.37 -5.40 -11.37
C CYS A 95 9.45 -5.76 -10.36
N CYS A 96 9.11 -6.60 -9.38
CA CYS A 96 10.05 -7.07 -8.36
C CYS A 96 10.88 -8.22 -8.94
N ALA A 97 12.17 -7.98 -9.16
CA ALA A 97 13.13 -9.04 -9.43
C ALA A 97 14.18 -9.06 -8.32
N VAL A 98 14.49 -10.25 -7.82
CA VAL A 98 15.62 -10.46 -6.92
C VAL A 98 16.78 -11.05 -7.70
N SER A 99 17.92 -10.38 -7.64
CA SER A 99 19.15 -10.90 -8.21
C SER A 99 19.86 -11.80 -7.19
N THR A 100 20.23 -13.01 -7.61
CA THR A 100 21.12 -13.90 -6.85
C THR A 100 22.55 -13.89 -7.39
N GLY A 101 22.88 -12.91 -8.25
CA GLY A 101 24.18 -12.74 -8.90
C GLY A 101 24.08 -11.90 -10.19
N PRO A 102 25.23 -11.50 -10.78
CA PRO A 102 25.28 -10.52 -11.87
C PRO A 102 24.47 -10.89 -13.14
N GLN A 103 24.07 -12.16 -13.31
CA GLN A 103 23.37 -12.64 -14.51
C GLN A 103 22.08 -13.43 -14.21
N ARG A 104 21.64 -13.54 -12.95
CA ARG A 104 20.45 -14.33 -12.60
C ARG A 104 19.47 -13.51 -11.77
N SER A 105 18.38 -13.09 -12.42
CA SER A 105 17.26 -12.39 -11.81
C SER A 105 16.05 -13.31 -11.76
N THR A 106 15.48 -13.50 -10.58
CA THR A 106 14.21 -14.19 -10.40
C THR A 106 13.13 -13.15 -10.20
N PHE A 107 12.14 -13.13 -11.10
CA PHE A 107 10.95 -12.29 -10.92
C PHE A 107 10.08 -12.85 -9.80
N LEU A 108 9.60 -11.96 -8.94
CA LEU A 108 8.71 -12.26 -7.83
C LEU A 108 7.30 -11.81 -8.19
N ASP A 109 6.36 -12.70 -7.94
CA ASP A 109 4.94 -12.40 -7.96
C ASP A 109 4.51 -12.10 -6.53
N MET A 110 4.41 -10.81 -6.20
CA MET A 110 4.04 -10.38 -4.85
C MET A 110 2.58 -10.69 -4.49
N THR A 111 1.76 -11.17 -5.43
CA THR A 111 0.44 -11.74 -5.15
C THR A 111 0.50 -13.19 -4.64
N ARG A 112 1.65 -13.85 -4.82
CA ARG A 112 1.86 -15.24 -4.45
C ARG A 112 2.60 -15.34 -3.12
N VAL A 113 1.92 -15.87 -2.12
CA VAL A 113 2.47 -16.04 -0.76
C VAL A 113 3.78 -16.85 -0.74
N SER A 114 3.93 -17.84 -1.63
CA SER A 114 5.17 -18.63 -1.71
C SER A 114 6.39 -17.83 -2.18
N ASP A 115 6.20 -16.72 -2.89
CA ASP A 115 7.30 -15.83 -3.29
C ASP A 115 7.75 -14.92 -2.14
N TRP A 116 6.88 -14.65 -1.16
CA TRP A 116 7.24 -13.90 0.04
C TRP A 116 8.23 -14.64 0.93
N ALA A 117 8.12 -15.96 1.01
CA ALA A 117 9.07 -16.79 1.75
C ALA A 117 10.51 -16.72 1.18
N LYS A 118 10.68 -16.26 -0.06
CA LYS A 118 11.99 -16.09 -0.71
C LYS A 118 12.67 -14.77 -0.32
N LEU A 119 11.96 -13.86 0.35
CA LEU A 119 12.44 -12.53 0.70
C LEU A 119 13.22 -12.59 2.01
N LYS A 120 14.53 -12.31 1.93
CA LYS A 120 15.44 -12.40 3.09
C LYS A 120 15.03 -11.48 4.25
N TRP A 121 14.43 -10.34 3.95
CA TRP A 121 13.96 -9.34 4.91
C TRP A 121 12.60 -9.66 5.53
N LEU A 122 11.91 -10.73 5.14
CA LEU A 122 10.63 -11.08 5.76
C LEU A 122 10.87 -11.54 7.21
N PRO A 123 10.30 -10.89 8.24
CA PRO A 123 10.56 -11.26 9.63
C PRO A 123 10.13 -12.70 9.97
N ALA A 124 10.83 -13.33 10.91
CA ALA A 124 10.62 -14.75 11.25
C ALA A 124 9.18 -15.06 11.66
N ARG A 125 8.50 -14.16 12.40
CA ARG A 125 7.10 -14.33 12.81
C ARG A 125 6.13 -14.50 11.63
N TYR A 126 6.45 -13.89 10.49
CA TYR A 126 5.65 -14.00 9.27
C TYR A 126 5.97 -15.22 8.40
N ARG A 127 7.03 -15.97 8.72
CA ARG A 127 7.39 -17.23 8.04
C ARG A 127 6.68 -18.47 8.64
N THR A 128 5.96 -18.28 9.74
CA THR A 128 5.13 -19.33 10.36
C THR A 128 3.84 -19.56 9.57
N PRO A 129 3.17 -20.71 9.70
CA PRO A 129 1.87 -20.93 9.05
C PRO A 129 0.84 -19.84 9.35
N THR A 130 0.76 -19.39 10.61
CA THR A 130 -0.13 -18.29 11.03
C THR A 130 0.28 -16.96 10.41
N GLY A 131 1.57 -16.68 10.34
CA GLY A 131 2.11 -15.47 9.72
C GLY A 131 1.86 -15.42 8.21
N LEU A 132 2.02 -16.54 7.51
CA LEU A 132 1.75 -16.65 6.09
C LEU A 132 0.24 -16.51 5.79
N ALA A 133 -0.62 -17.07 6.63
CA ALA A 133 -2.08 -16.87 6.52
C ALA A 133 -2.47 -15.39 6.73
N PHE A 134 -1.78 -14.68 7.63
CA PHE A 134 -1.96 -13.23 7.77
C PHE A 134 -1.57 -12.48 6.49
N ILE A 135 -0.39 -12.78 5.92
CA ILE A 135 0.08 -12.17 4.67
C ILE A 135 -0.89 -12.45 3.53
N GLU A 136 -1.36 -13.68 3.39
CA GLU A 136 -2.34 -14.07 2.38
C GLU A 136 -3.60 -13.21 2.46
N ARG A 137 -4.14 -13.01 3.67
CA ARG A 137 -5.29 -12.14 3.90
C ARG A 137 -4.99 -10.69 3.50
N MET A 138 -3.82 -10.17 3.86
CA MET A 138 -3.44 -8.80 3.49
C MET A 138 -3.26 -8.62 1.99
N ILE A 139 -2.68 -9.60 1.29
CA ILE A 139 -2.58 -9.61 -0.18
C ILE A 139 -3.96 -9.59 -0.81
N ARG A 140 -4.89 -10.45 -0.35
CA ARG A 140 -6.27 -10.47 -0.84
C ARG A 140 -6.95 -9.12 -0.70
N ASN A 141 -6.83 -8.48 0.48
CA ASN A 141 -7.39 -7.16 0.71
C ASN A 141 -6.75 -6.10 -0.21
N SER A 142 -5.44 -6.17 -0.40
CA SER A 142 -4.68 -5.25 -1.26
C SER A 142 -5.09 -5.38 -2.73
N LEU A 143 -5.37 -6.59 -3.20
CA LEU A 143 -5.89 -6.83 -4.56
C LEU A 143 -7.29 -6.23 -4.74
N ALA A 144 -8.16 -6.32 -3.74
CA ALA A 144 -9.48 -5.67 -3.79
C ALA A 144 -9.36 -4.14 -3.85
N ALA A 145 -8.50 -3.54 -3.02
CA ALA A 145 -8.21 -2.11 -3.10
C ALA A 145 -7.63 -1.72 -4.48
N ARG A 146 -6.76 -2.56 -5.04
CA ARG A 146 -6.13 -2.32 -6.35
C ARG A 146 -7.13 -2.40 -7.51
N ALA A 147 -8.12 -3.29 -7.44
CA ALA A 147 -9.19 -3.34 -8.43
C ALA A 147 -9.97 -2.02 -8.50
N ILE A 148 -10.23 -1.38 -7.36
CA ILE A 148 -10.80 -0.02 -7.30
C ILE A 148 -9.84 0.98 -7.95
N MET A 149 -8.52 0.79 -7.72
CA MET A 149 -7.50 1.68 -8.25
C MET A 149 -7.31 1.59 -9.78
N GLU A 150 -7.70 0.50 -10.43
CA GLU A 150 -7.59 0.36 -11.88
C GLU A 150 -8.80 0.93 -12.64
N GLN A 151 -9.91 1.16 -11.94
CA GLN A 151 -11.12 1.68 -12.57
C GLN A 151 -11.11 3.21 -12.72
N PRO A 152 -11.69 3.77 -13.79
CA PRO A 152 -11.91 5.21 -13.90
C PRO A 152 -12.72 5.74 -12.70
N LEU A 153 -12.47 6.98 -12.29
CA LEU A 153 -13.29 7.63 -11.27
C LEU A 153 -14.74 7.75 -11.76
N PRO A 154 -15.74 7.68 -10.87
CA PRO A 154 -17.12 7.97 -11.24
C PRO A 154 -17.22 9.42 -11.75
N PRO A 155 -18.15 9.71 -12.68
CA PRO A 155 -18.42 11.08 -13.10
C PRO A 155 -18.90 11.91 -11.90
N GLY A 156 -18.47 13.18 -11.86
CA GLY A 156 -18.79 14.15 -10.82
C GLY A 156 -20.06 14.96 -11.10
#